data_AF-A0A955F826-F1
#
_entry.id   AF-A0A955F826-F1
#
_cell.length_a   1.000
_cell.length_b   1.000
_cell.length_c   1.000
_cell.angle_alpha   90.00
_cell.angle_beta   90.00
_cell.angle_gamma   90.00
#
_symmetry.space_group_name_H-M   'P 1'
#
loop_
_entity.id
_entity.type
_entity.pdbx_description
1 polymer ?
#
loop_
_entity_poly.entity_id
_entity_poly.type
_entity_poly.pdbx_seq_one_letter_code
_entity_poly.pdbx_strand_id
1 'polypeptide(L)'
;MSENEQQLTFGEKAVGLTFNPSAIEEVDEIKKAAAAFIDAVCGAKGEKLKFGPGEDNEASSMRKLAQRASQEAQMWGVKAATWGK
;
A
#
# COMPACT_ATOMS: atom_id res chain seq x y z
N MET A 1 -9.53 27.42 -6.52
CA MET A 1 -9.41 26.80 -5.18
C MET A 1 -10.11 25.46 -5.23
N SER A 2 -9.40 24.40 -4.91
CA SER A 2 -9.92 23.09 -4.48
C SER A 2 -8.78 22.49 -3.65
N GLU A 3 -8.72 22.84 -2.37
CA GLU A 3 -9.27 22.04 -1.25
C GLU A 3 -8.45 20.77 -1.02
N ASN A 4 -7.57 20.83 0.00
CA ASN A 4 -6.94 19.71 0.72
C ASN A 4 -6.83 18.39 -0.08
N GLU A 5 -5.80 18.26 -0.91
CA GLU A 5 -5.24 16.93 -1.17
C GLU A 5 -4.74 16.40 0.18
N GLN A 6 -5.59 15.65 0.89
CA GLN A 6 -5.14 14.84 2.02
C GLN A 6 -3.94 14.07 1.52
N GLN A 7 -2.78 14.35 2.10
CA GLN A 7 -1.54 13.66 1.71
C GLN A 7 -1.74 12.19 1.98
N LEU A 8 -1.95 11.42 0.90
CA LEU A 8 -2.03 9.97 0.98
C LEU A 8 -0.81 9.45 1.75
N THR A 9 -1.09 8.51 2.64
CA THR A 9 -0.08 7.74 3.35
C THR A 9 0.79 6.95 2.38
N PHE A 10 1.89 6.40 2.89
CA PHE A 10 2.78 5.58 2.09
C PHE A 10 2.07 4.33 1.54
N GLY A 11 1.28 3.65 2.36
CA GLY A 11 0.48 2.50 1.98
C GLY A 11 -0.57 2.84 0.93
N GLU A 12 -1.31 3.93 1.11
CA GLU A 12 -2.33 4.35 0.13
C GLU A 12 -1.73 4.71 -1.23
N LYS A 13 -0.54 5.33 -1.23
CA LYS A 13 0.24 5.56 -2.46
C LYS A 13 0.72 4.25 -3.06
N ALA A 14 1.21 3.32 -2.24
CA ALA A 14 1.78 2.05 -2.67
C ALA A 14 0.75 1.14 -3.35
N VAL A 15 -0.53 1.21 -2.99
CA VAL A 15 -1.62 0.42 -3.59
C VAL A 15 -2.43 1.17 -4.65
N GLY A 16 -2.10 2.45 -4.88
CA GLY A 16 -2.87 3.31 -5.78
C GLY A 16 -4.33 3.40 -5.37
N LEU A 17 -4.60 3.85 -4.13
CA LEU A 17 -5.94 3.85 -3.53
C LEU A 17 -6.97 4.60 -4.41
N THR A 18 -6.57 5.67 -5.10
CA THR A 18 -7.46 6.50 -5.93
C THR A 18 -7.76 5.91 -7.31
N PHE A 19 -7.12 4.80 -7.69
CA PHE A 19 -7.31 4.18 -9.00
C PHE A 19 -8.33 3.03 -8.94
N ASN A 20 -9.61 3.34 -9.11
CA ASN A 20 -10.69 2.34 -9.22
C ASN A 20 -11.66 2.73 -10.35
N PRO A 21 -11.26 2.58 -11.63
CA PRO A 21 -12.08 3.01 -12.76
C PRO A 21 -13.42 2.26 -12.87
N SER A 22 -13.52 1.06 -12.33
CA SER A 22 -14.74 0.24 -12.33
C SER A 22 -15.71 0.61 -11.20
N ALA A 23 -15.32 1.50 -10.28
CA ALA A 23 -16.11 1.93 -9.12
C ALA A 23 -16.67 0.74 -8.29
N ILE A 24 -15.92 -0.36 -8.22
CA ILE A 24 -16.31 -1.55 -7.44
C ILE A 24 -15.87 -1.33 -6.00
N GLU A 25 -16.81 -1.33 -5.05
CA GLU A 25 -16.55 -1.10 -3.63
C GLU A 25 -15.54 -2.09 -3.05
N GLU A 26 -15.64 -3.37 -3.42
CA GLU A 26 -14.72 -4.43 -2.99
C GLU A 26 -13.25 -4.13 -3.38
N VAL A 27 -13.01 -3.46 -4.52
CA VAL A 27 -11.65 -3.04 -4.93
C VAL A 27 -11.10 -2.00 -3.96
N ASP A 28 -11.92 -1.06 -3.51
CA ASP A 28 -11.52 -0.04 -2.55
C ASP A 28 -11.24 -0.65 -1.17
N GLU A 29 -12.05 -1.61 -0.73
CA GLU A 29 -11.84 -2.34 0.53
C GLU A 29 -10.52 -3.11 0.52
N ILE A 30 -10.24 -3.87 -0.54
CA ILE A 30 -9.00 -4.62 -0.70
C ILE A 30 -7.79 -3.67 -0.66
N LYS A 31 -7.87 -2.55 -1.36
CA LYS A 31 -6.80 -1.54 -1.38
C LYS A 31 -6.61 -0.88 -0.02
N LYS A 32 -7.68 -0.49 0.67
CA LYS A 32 -7.62 0.08 2.03
C LYS A 32 -6.98 -0.89 3.02
N ALA A 33 -7.34 -2.16 2.97
CA ALA A 33 -6.77 -3.19 3.85
C ALA A 33 -5.26 -3.37 3.59
N ALA A 34 -4.85 -3.45 2.33
CA ALA A 34 -3.44 -3.56 1.96
C ALA A 34 -2.65 -2.29 2.33
N ALA A 35 -3.20 -1.09 2.08
CA ALA A 35 -2.60 0.17 2.48
C ALA A 35 -2.36 0.24 4.00
N ALA A 36 -3.38 -0.08 4.81
CA ALA A 36 -3.28 -0.07 6.26
C ALA A 36 -2.20 -1.04 6.77
N PHE A 37 -2.09 -2.23 6.17
CA PHE A 37 -1.02 -3.17 6.51
C PHE A 37 0.37 -2.61 6.14
N ILE A 38 0.52 -2.04 4.93
CA ILE A 38 1.78 -1.43 4.48
C ILE A 38 2.17 -0.28 5.42
N ASP A 39 1.23 0.57 5.83
CA ASP A 39 1.50 1.66 6.77
C ASP A 39 1.91 1.15 8.15
N ALA A 40 1.34 0.04 8.62
CA ALA A 40 1.74 -0.58 9.87
C ALA A 40 3.19 -1.12 9.82
N VAL A 41 3.61 -1.68 8.68
CA VAL A 41 4.96 -2.27 8.53
C VAL A 41 6.03 -1.30 8.01
N CYS A 42 5.66 -0.21 7.34
CA CYS A 42 6.60 0.76 6.77
C CYS A 42 6.48 2.17 7.36
N GLY A 43 5.46 2.41 8.19
CA GLY A 43 5.12 3.72 8.73
C GLY A 43 4.31 4.55 7.73
N ALA A 44 3.27 5.23 8.22
CA ALA A 44 2.32 5.98 7.40
C ALA A 44 2.93 7.11 6.55
N LYS A 45 4.08 7.66 6.99
CA LYS A 45 4.80 8.71 6.25
C LYS A 45 5.88 8.15 5.31
N GLY A 46 5.97 6.82 5.18
CA GLY A 46 7.07 6.16 4.50
C GLY A 46 8.35 6.54 5.21
N GLU A 47 8.43 6.22 6.50
CA GLU A 47 9.64 6.47 7.26
C GLU A 47 10.76 5.81 6.48
N LYS A 48 11.64 6.65 5.89
CA LYS A 48 12.93 6.19 5.38
C LYS A 48 13.52 5.50 6.58
N LEU A 49 13.47 4.17 6.58
CA LEU A 49 14.02 3.32 7.60
C LEU A 49 15.40 3.91 7.88
N LYS A 50 15.52 4.60 9.02
CA LYS A 50 16.68 5.43 9.35
C LYS A 50 17.81 4.49 9.72
N PHE A 51 18.31 3.80 8.72
CA PHE A 51 19.49 2.98 8.83
C PHE A 51 20.54 3.70 8.00
N GLY A 52 21.65 4.03 8.65
CA GLY A 52 22.74 4.73 7.99
C GLY A 52 23.25 3.93 6.79
N PRO A 53 23.99 4.55 5.87
CA PRO A 53 24.69 3.81 4.82
C PRO A 53 25.55 2.70 5.47
N GLY A 54 25.20 1.43 5.23
CA GLY A 54 25.91 0.26 5.76
C GLY A 54 25.13 -0.61 6.76
N GLU A 55 23.95 -0.20 7.23
CA GLU A 55 23.10 -1.00 8.12
C GLU A 55 21.94 -1.64 7.35
N ASP A 56 22.23 -2.65 6.53
CA ASP A 56 21.20 -3.58 6.04
C ASP A 56 20.77 -4.48 7.21
N ASN A 57 19.94 -3.93 8.10
CA ASN A 57 19.33 -4.68 9.17
C ASN A 57 18.28 -5.63 8.57
N GLU A 58 18.33 -6.91 8.96
CA GLU A 58 17.38 -7.96 8.58
C GLU A 58 15.91 -7.50 8.69
N ALA A 59 15.58 -6.69 9.69
CA ALA A 59 14.24 -6.11 9.88
C ALA A 59 13.79 -5.20 8.71
N SER A 60 14.72 -4.47 8.08
CA SER A 60 14.45 -3.67 6.88
C SER A 60 14.05 -4.56 5.71
N SER A 61 14.79 -5.65 5.51
CA SER A 61 14.51 -6.65 4.47
C SER A 61 13.17 -7.34 4.71
N MET A 62 12.86 -7.70 5.96
CA MET A 62 11.56 -8.28 6.32
C MET A 62 10.40 -7.32 6.05
N ARG A 63 10.53 -6.02 6.37
CA ARG A 63 9.50 -5.02 6.08
C ARG A 63 9.29 -4.83 4.57
N LYS A 64 10.37 -4.76 3.79
CA LYS A 64 10.29 -4.69 2.31
C LYS A 64 9.61 -5.93 1.72
N LEU A 65 9.92 -7.12 2.26
CA LEU A 65 9.28 -8.37 1.84
C LEU A 65 7.78 -8.36 2.17
N ALA A 66 7.41 -7.96 3.38
CA ALA A 66 6.01 -7.85 3.80
C ALA A 66 5.22 -6.85 2.94
N GLN A 67 5.81 -5.69 2.62
CA GLN A 67 5.20 -4.71 1.72
C GLN A 67 4.92 -5.33 0.34
N ARG A 68 5.92 -5.97 -0.27
CA ARG A 68 5.77 -6.59 -1.61
C ARG A 68 4.71 -7.69 -1.61
N ALA A 69 4.71 -8.56 -0.60
CA ALA A 69 3.73 -9.62 -0.46
C ALA A 69 2.30 -9.06 -0.31
N SER A 70 2.14 -7.96 0.44
CA SER A 70 0.85 -7.28 0.58
C SER A 70 0.37 -6.66 -0.74
N GLN A 71 1.26 -6.01 -1.49
CA GLN A 71 0.93 -5.48 -2.82
C GLN A 71 0.56 -6.60 -3.80
N GLU A 72 1.27 -7.72 -3.78
CA GLU A 72 0.94 -8.87 -4.62
C GLU A 72 -0.43 -9.45 -4.27
N ALA A 73 -0.72 -9.67 -2.98
CA ALA A 73 -2.02 -10.14 -2.52
C ALA A 73 -3.14 -9.16 -2.92
N GLN A 74 -2.92 -7.85 -2.79
CA GLN A 74 -3.85 -6.81 -3.22
C GLN A 74 -4.15 -6.90 -4.72
N MET A 75 -3.14 -7.11 -5.56
CA MET A 75 -3.32 -7.20 -7.01
C MET A 75 -4.14 -8.44 -7.40
N TRP A 76 -3.87 -9.59 -6.77
CA TRP A 76 -4.67 -10.80 -6.98
C TRP A 76 -6.10 -10.64 -6.47
N GLY A 77 -6.29 -10.00 -5.31
CA GLY A 77 -7.61 -9.68 -4.77
C GLY A 77 -8.41 -8.79 -5.70
N VAL A 78 -7.83 -7.68 -6.18
CA VAL A 78 -8.50 -6.78 -7.13
C VAL A 78 -8.85 -7.52 -8.41
N LYS A 79 -7.93 -8.32 -8.94
CA LYS A 79 -8.21 -9.14 -10.13
C LYS A 79 -9.41 -10.07 -9.92
N ALA A 80 -9.51 -10.70 -8.75
CA ALA A 80 -10.65 -11.55 -8.41
C ALA A 80 -11.96 -10.74 -8.30
N ALA A 81 -11.94 -9.61 -7.61
CA ALA A 81 -13.10 -8.72 -7.48
C ALA A 81 -13.60 -8.17 -8.82
N THR A 82 -12.69 -7.94 -9.78
CA THR A 82 -13.03 -7.48 -11.14
C THR A 82 -13.32 -8.61 -12.12
N TRP A 83 -13.26 -9.89 -11.69
CA TRP A 83 -13.36 -11.01 -12.62
C TRP A 83 -14.78 -11.12 -13.20
N GLY A 84 -14.91 -10.94 -14.52
CA GLY A 84 -16.19 -11.02 -15.22
C GLY A 84 -17.10 -9.80 -15.02
N LYS A 85 -16.53 -8.66 -14.61
CA LYS A 85 -17.22 -7.37 -14.50
C LYS A 85 -16.91 -6.46 -15.69
#